data_AF-A0A1B0BN69-F1
#
_entry.id   AF-A0A1B0BN69-F1
#
_cell.length_a   1.000
_cell.length_b   1.000
_cell.length_c   1.000
_cell.angle_alpha   90.00
_cell.angle_beta   90.00
_cell.angle_gamma   90.00
#
_symmetry.space_group_name_H-M   'P 1'
#
loop_
_entity.id
_entity.type
_entity.pdbx_description
1 polymer ?
#
loop_
_entity_poly.entity_id
_entity_poly.type
_entity_poly.pdbx_seq_one_letter_code
_entity_poly.pdbx_strand_id
1 'polypeptide(L)'
;MTDKNSTKSNFEEFDWDEGTKSYLLSSFFWGYILTQIPGVGISAATYLGFQVNHIDLSPNYAGTLMGITNGAANVMSALAPLAVGFVVDDVTNVFEWRTVFFIAAGFFFVGNLLFVVLGKTDVQCWNSLTEKSLNNCQLRLVNDVESPVLLKNGDVKATTNHKQNGTH
;
A
#
# COMPACT_ATOMS: atom_id res chain seq x y z
N MET A 1 32.15 -44.77 -23.72
CA MET A 1 33.16 -44.09 -24.55
C MET A 1 32.40 -43.00 -25.30
N THR A 2 32.45 -41.77 -24.81
CA THR A 2 31.78 -40.65 -25.47
C THR A 2 32.87 -39.70 -25.91
N ASP A 3 33.18 -39.73 -27.21
CA ASP A 3 34.25 -38.94 -27.80
C ASP A 3 33.88 -37.46 -27.77
N LYS A 4 34.70 -36.67 -27.07
CA LYS A 4 34.53 -35.22 -26.88
C LYS A 4 34.72 -34.40 -28.17
N ASN A 5 34.87 -35.06 -29.33
CA ASN A 5 35.35 -34.45 -30.57
C ASN A 5 34.25 -34.12 -31.58
N SER A 6 32.97 -34.41 -31.29
CA SER A 6 31.88 -34.32 -32.28
C SER A 6 30.98 -33.08 -32.16
N THR A 7 31.14 -32.26 -31.12
CA THR A 7 30.26 -31.09 -30.86
C THR A 7 31.02 -29.79 -30.60
N LYS A 8 32.21 -29.60 -31.20
CA LYS A 8 32.83 -28.27 -31.26
C LYS A 8 32.14 -27.42 -32.33
N SER A 9 31.01 -26.82 -32.01
CA SER A 9 30.62 -25.56 -32.64
C SER A 9 31.73 -24.53 -32.39
N ASN A 10 32.01 -23.69 -33.38
CA ASN A 10 33.06 -22.65 -33.37
C ASN A 10 32.76 -21.57 -32.31
N PHE A 11 32.95 -21.89 -31.04
CA PHE A 11 32.96 -20.93 -29.96
C PHE A 11 34.40 -20.75 -29.50
N GLU A 12 34.91 -19.53 -29.59
CA GLU A 12 36.16 -19.16 -28.94
C GLU A 12 35.95 -19.28 -27.43
N GLU A 13 36.45 -20.36 -26.84
CA GLU A 13 36.46 -20.54 -25.39
C GLU A 13 37.59 -19.69 -24.83
N PHE A 14 37.22 -18.56 -24.22
CA PHE A 14 38.19 -17.62 -23.66
C PHE A 14 38.80 -18.21 -22.38
N ASP A 15 40.13 -18.29 -22.30
CA ASP A 15 40.90 -18.84 -21.17
C ASP A 15 40.91 -17.89 -19.96
N TRP A 16 39.72 -17.65 -19.39
CA TRP A 16 39.60 -16.88 -18.15
C TRP A 16 40.16 -17.69 -16.99
N ASP A 17 41.11 -17.09 -16.27
CA ASP A 17 41.61 -17.61 -14.99
C ASP A 17 40.47 -17.82 -13.97
N GLU A 18 40.56 -18.90 -13.18
CA GLU A 18 39.53 -19.27 -12.19
C GLU A 18 39.33 -18.17 -11.13
N GLY A 19 40.39 -17.45 -10.79
CA GLY A 19 40.32 -16.27 -9.91
C GLY A 19 39.46 -15.17 -10.52
N THR A 20 39.65 -14.87 -11.81
CA THR A 20 38.87 -13.82 -12.51
C THR A 20 37.38 -14.17 -12.61
N LYS A 21 37.05 -15.44 -12.87
CA LYS A 21 35.66 -15.94 -12.84
C LYS A 21 35.03 -15.75 -11.46
N SER A 22 35.79 -16.05 -10.40
CA SER A 22 35.34 -15.93 -9.01
C SER A 22 35.11 -14.47 -8.61
N TYR A 23 35.97 -13.55 -9.06
CA TYR A 23 35.79 -12.11 -8.82
C TYR A 23 34.56 -11.55 -9.51
N LEU A 24 34.32 -11.93 -10.77
CA LEU A 24 33.14 -11.52 -11.51
C LEU A 24 31.86 -12.03 -10.82
N LEU A 25 31.84 -13.32 -10.44
CA LEU A 25 30.68 -13.90 -9.77
C LEU A 25 30.40 -13.24 -8.41
N SER A 26 31.46 -12.89 -7.68
CA SER A 26 31.35 -12.19 -6.39
C SER A 26 30.81 -10.77 -6.54
N SER A 27 31.22 -10.03 -7.57
CA SER A 27 30.71 -8.67 -7.82
C SER A 27 29.23 -8.67 -8.18
N PHE A 28 28.77 -9.66 -8.95
CA PHE A 28 27.35 -9.87 -9.20
C PHE A 28 26.57 -10.18 -7.92
N PHE A 29 27.11 -11.04 -7.05
CA PHE A 29 26.47 -11.39 -5.79
C PHE A 29 26.26 -10.16 -4.90
N TRP A 30 27.31 -9.36 -4.66
CA TRP A 30 27.21 -8.17 -3.82
C TRP A 30 26.35 -7.07 -4.45
N GLY A 31 26.41 -6.88 -5.78
CA GLY A 31 25.53 -5.96 -6.50
C GLY A 31 24.06 -6.34 -6.38
N TYR A 32 23.75 -7.64 -6.49
CA TYR A 32 22.40 -8.16 -6.28
C TYR A 32 21.91 -7.90 -4.86
N ILE A 33 22.72 -8.23 -3.84
CA ILE A 33 22.34 -8.01 -2.44
C ILE A 33 22.11 -6.52 -2.15
N LEU A 34 23.01 -5.64 -2.59
CA LEU A 34 22.89 -4.20 -2.35
C LEU A 34 21.66 -3.57 -3.00
N THR A 35 21.24 -4.06 -4.15
CA THR A 35 20.06 -3.54 -4.86
C THR A 35 18.75 -4.18 -4.38
N GLN A 36 18.76 -5.47 -4.06
CA GLN A 36 17.56 -6.22 -3.69
C GLN A 36 17.15 -6.00 -2.23
N ILE A 37 18.10 -5.92 -1.29
CA ILE A 37 17.76 -5.74 0.14
C ILE A 37 16.89 -4.49 0.36
N PRO A 38 17.25 -3.29 -0.16
CA PRO A 38 16.40 -2.12 0.00
C PRO A 38 15.10 -2.23 -0.78
N GLY A 39 15.15 -2.74 -2.03
CA GLY A 39 13.98 -2.85 -2.90
C GLY A 39 12.90 -3.76 -2.30
N VAL A 40 13.29 -4.95 -1.86
CA VAL A 40 12.40 -5.91 -1.21
C VAL A 40 11.96 -5.40 0.16
N GLY A 41 12.85 -4.77 0.94
CA GLY A 41 12.51 -4.22 2.25
C GLY A 41 11.38 -3.18 2.18
N ILE A 42 11.48 -2.22 1.24
CA ILE A 42 10.46 -1.19 1.04
C ILE A 42 9.16 -1.82 0.50
N SER A 43 9.27 -2.75 -0.45
CA SER A 43 8.11 -3.45 -1.01
C SER A 43 7.37 -4.28 0.05
N ALA A 44 8.11 -4.94 0.95
CA ALA A 44 7.53 -5.70 2.05
C ALA A 44 6.84 -4.78 3.06
N ALA A 45 7.44 -3.64 3.42
CA ALA A 45 6.84 -2.68 4.34
C ALA A 45 5.50 -2.13 3.82
N THR A 46 5.44 -1.78 2.53
CA THR A 46 4.20 -1.30 1.91
C THR A 46 3.12 -2.39 1.83
N TYR A 47 3.49 -3.63 1.48
CA TYR A 47 2.56 -4.74 1.41
C TYR A 47 1.99 -5.14 2.79
N LEU A 48 2.83 -5.16 3.82
CA LEU A 48 2.41 -5.45 5.19
C LEU A 48 1.48 -4.36 5.73
N GLY A 49 1.81 -3.08 5.49
CA GLY A 49 0.95 -1.97 5.89
C GLY A 49 -0.45 -2.09 5.29
N PHE A 50 -0.55 -2.42 4.00
CA PHE A 50 -1.84 -2.64 3.34
C PHE A 50 -2.64 -3.80 3.97
N GLN A 51 -1.99 -4.93 4.22
CA GLN A 51 -2.63 -6.12 4.80
C GLN A 51 -3.14 -5.88 6.23
N VAL A 52 -2.30 -5.28 7.08
CA VAL A 52 -2.63 -5.02 8.48
C VAL A 52 -3.78 -4.01 8.60
N ASN A 53 -3.82 -2.99 7.74
CA ASN A 53 -4.91 -2.00 7.75
C ASN A 53 -6.32 -2.61 7.61
N HIS A 54 -6.49 -3.66 6.80
CA HIS A 54 -7.81 -4.31 6.62
C HIS A 54 -8.23 -5.07 7.88
N ILE A 55 -7.26 -5.69 8.54
CA ILE A 55 -7.47 -6.46 9.77
C ILE A 55 -7.71 -5.50 10.94
N ASP A 56 -6.97 -4.40 11.03
CA ASP A 56 -7.13 -3.39 12.09
C ASP A 56 -8.47 -2.67 11.99
N LEU A 57 -8.90 -2.34 10.76
CA LEU A 57 -10.14 -1.62 10.52
C LEU A 57 -11.39 -2.48 10.74
N SER A 58 -11.35 -3.73 10.26
CA SER A 58 -12.50 -4.63 10.31
C SER A 58 -12.13 -6.12 10.33
N PRO A 59 -11.77 -6.69 11.49
CA PRO A 59 -11.40 -8.10 11.60
C PRO A 59 -12.44 -9.09 11.03
N ASN A 60 -13.74 -8.84 11.19
CA ASN A 60 -14.80 -9.76 10.76
C ASN A 60 -15.11 -9.66 9.25
N TYR A 61 -14.76 -8.54 8.62
CA TYR A 61 -15.02 -8.27 7.20
C TYR A 61 -13.75 -8.11 6.36
N ALA A 62 -12.57 -8.38 6.93
CA ALA A 62 -11.27 -8.18 6.28
C ALA A 62 -11.17 -8.89 4.93
N GLY A 63 -11.71 -10.11 4.81
CA GLY A 63 -11.70 -10.87 3.56
C GLY A 63 -12.51 -10.23 2.43
N THR A 64 -13.71 -9.72 2.72
CA THR A 64 -14.54 -9.01 1.74
C THR A 64 -13.89 -7.69 1.34
N LEU A 65 -13.38 -6.93 2.31
CA LEU A 65 -12.73 -5.65 2.05
C LEU A 65 -11.46 -5.85 1.21
N MET A 66 -10.66 -6.88 1.50
CA MET A 66 -9.49 -7.26 0.71
C MET A 66 -9.88 -7.67 -0.72
N GLY A 67 -10.99 -8.38 -0.90
CA GLY A 67 -11.49 -8.75 -2.23
C GLY A 67 -11.83 -7.52 -3.07
N ILE A 68 -12.51 -6.54 -2.48
CA ILE A 68 -12.86 -5.28 -3.15
C ILE A 68 -11.60 -4.49 -3.52
N THR A 69 -10.67 -4.33 -2.57
CA THR A 69 -9.44 -3.57 -2.82
C THR A 69 -8.53 -4.27 -3.84
N ASN A 70 -8.45 -5.60 -3.83
CA ASN A 70 -7.73 -6.37 -4.85
C ASN A 70 -8.39 -6.24 -6.24
N GLY A 71 -9.72 -6.29 -6.31
CA GLY A 71 -10.46 -6.06 -7.55
C GLY A 71 -10.18 -4.68 -8.14
N ALA A 72 -10.27 -3.63 -7.33
CA ALA A 72 -9.95 -2.27 -7.75
C ALA A 72 -8.47 -2.16 -8.20
N ALA A 73 -7.54 -2.77 -7.48
CA ALA A 73 -6.12 -2.77 -7.82
C ALA A 73 -5.86 -3.43 -9.19
N ASN A 74 -6.50 -4.56 -9.49
CA ASN A 74 -6.36 -5.22 -10.79
C ASN A 74 -6.92 -4.39 -11.94
N VAL A 75 -8.05 -3.71 -11.75
CA VAL A 75 -8.60 -2.79 -12.76
C VAL A 75 -7.62 -1.66 -13.03
N MET A 76 -7.10 -1.00 -11.99
CA MET A 76 -6.12 0.07 -12.15
C MET A 76 -4.83 -0.43 -12.81
N SER A 77 -4.42 -1.66 -12.52
CA SER A 77 -3.24 -2.29 -13.13
C SER A 77 -3.45 -2.59 -14.61
N ALA A 78 -4.67 -2.92 -15.02
CA ALA A 78 -5.02 -3.08 -16.43
C ALA A 78 -5.07 -1.73 -17.18
N LEU A 79 -5.48 -0.65 -16.49
CA LEU A 79 -5.55 0.69 -17.08
C LEU A 79 -4.19 1.38 -17.18
N ALA A 80 -3.22 1.06 -16.33
CA ALA A 80 -1.94 1.75 -16.28
C ALA A 80 -1.14 1.66 -17.61
N PRO A 81 -0.96 0.48 -18.25
CA PRO A 81 -0.30 0.41 -19.55
C PRO A 81 -1.06 1.14 -20.67
N LEU A 82 -2.40 1.15 -20.61
CA LEU A 82 -3.22 1.88 -21.57
C LEU A 82 -3.00 3.39 -21.44
N ALA A 83 -2.94 3.90 -20.20
CA ALA A 83 -2.63 5.31 -19.95
C ALA A 83 -1.23 5.69 -20.44
N VAL A 84 -0.22 4.84 -20.22
CA VAL A 84 1.15 5.08 -20.73
C VAL A 84 1.16 5.14 -22.26
N GLY A 85 0.38 4.29 -22.93
CA GLY A 85 0.25 4.30 -24.39
C GLY A 85 -0.38 5.56 -24.99
N PHE A 86 -1.07 6.39 -24.19
CA PHE A 86 -1.54 7.71 -24.62
C PHE A 86 -0.58 8.85 -24.28
N VAL A 87 0.41 8.60 -23.40
CA VAL A 87 1.37 9.61 -22.94
C VAL A 87 2.72 9.48 -23.68
N VAL A 88 3.05 8.27 -24.16
CA VAL A 88 4.28 7.99 -24.90
C VAL A 88 3.94 7.67 -26.36
N ASP A 89 4.19 8.64 -27.23
CA ASP A 89 4.06 8.50 -28.68
C ASP A 89 5.37 7.94 -29.29
N ASP A 90 6.52 8.37 -28.77
CA ASP A 90 7.86 7.90 -29.16
C ASP A 90 8.59 7.26 -27.97
N VAL A 91 8.75 5.93 -28.04
CA VAL A 91 9.42 5.13 -27.00
C VAL A 91 10.90 5.47 -26.80
N THR A 92 11.54 6.12 -27.78
CA THR A 92 12.94 6.54 -27.69
C THR A 92 13.10 7.92 -27.05
N ASN A 93 12.01 8.68 -26.92
CA ASN A 93 12.02 10.03 -26.39
C ASN A 93 12.03 10.05 -24.86
N VAL A 94 13.15 10.50 -24.28
CA VAL A 94 13.35 10.57 -22.83
C VAL A 94 12.38 11.55 -22.15
N PHE A 95 11.91 12.60 -22.84
CA PHE A 95 11.01 13.59 -22.24
C PHE A 95 9.61 13.04 -21.95
N GLU A 96 9.11 12.16 -22.81
CA GLU A 96 7.80 11.51 -22.63
C GLU A 96 7.82 10.57 -21.42
N TRP A 97 8.87 9.74 -21.32
CA TRP A 97 9.07 8.87 -20.15
C TRP A 97 9.20 9.64 -18.84
N ARG A 98 9.91 10.78 -18.82
CA ARG A 98 9.98 11.64 -17.64
C ARG A 98 8.60 12.12 -17.20
N THR A 99 7.77 12.52 -18.15
CA THR A 99 6.38 12.95 -17.86
C THR A 99 5.57 11.81 -17.25
N VAL A 100 5.68 10.58 -17.77
CA VAL A 100 5.05 9.39 -17.18
C VAL A 100 5.49 9.19 -15.73
N PHE A 101 6.79 9.26 -15.45
CA PHE A 101 7.31 9.09 -14.10
C PHE A 101 6.85 10.20 -13.14
N PHE A 102 6.77 11.45 -13.59
CA PHE A 102 6.26 12.55 -12.77
C PHE A 102 4.76 12.41 -12.48
N ILE A 103 3.96 11.99 -13.46
CA ILE A 103 2.53 11.70 -13.25
C ILE A 103 2.37 10.58 -12.22
N ALA A 104 3.10 9.48 -12.37
CA ALA A 104 3.08 8.37 -11.42
C ALA A 104 3.47 8.82 -10.01
N ALA A 105 4.57 9.58 -9.88
CA ALA A 105 5.00 10.14 -8.59
C ALA A 105 3.93 11.03 -7.95
N GLY A 106 3.22 11.84 -8.75
CA GLY A 106 2.09 12.64 -8.28
C GLY A 106 0.94 11.81 -7.74
N PHE A 107 0.54 10.74 -8.43
CA PHE A 107 -0.50 9.81 -7.96
C PHE A 107 -0.12 9.15 -6.64
N PHE A 108 1.11 8.64 -6.51
CA PHE A 108 1.60 8.05 -5.27
C PHE A 108 1.65 9.07 -4.13
N PHE A 109 2.14 10.29 -4.40
CA PHE A 109 2.24 11.34 -3.40
C PHE A 109 0.86 11.77 -2.88
N VAL A 110 -0.10 12.04 -3.77
CA VAL A 110 -1.46 12.44 -3.39
C VAL A 110 -2.18 11.31 -2.67
N GLY A 111 -2.06 10.06 -3.15
CA GLY A 111 -2.64 8.90 -2.49
C GLY A 111 -2.09 8.70 -1.07
N ASN A 112 -0.76 8.81 -0.91
CA ASN A 112 -0.13 8.72 0.40
C ASN A 112 -0.53 9.89 1.31
N LEU A 113 -0.63 11.11 0.76
CA LEU A 113 -1.06 12.29 1.52
C LEU A 113 -2.49 12.11 2.05
N LEU A 114 -3.42 11.64 1.21
CA LEU A 114 -4.78 11.34 1.62
C LEU A 114 -4.82 10.24 2.70
N PHE A 115 -4.00 9.20 2.55
CA PHE A 115 -3.89 8.15 3.56
C PHE A 115 -3.39 8.68 4.91
N VAL A 116 -2.37 9.55 4.92
CA VAL A 116 -1.84 10.15 6.15
C VAL A 116 -2.84 11.09 6.82
N VAL A 117 -3.62 11.85 6.04
CA VAL A 117 -4.58 12.83 6.57
C VAL A 117 -5.90 12.18 7.01
N LEU A 118 -6.37 11.16 6.29
CA LEU A 118 -7.71 10.57 6.47
C LEU A 118 -7.69 9.17 7.09
N GLY A 119 -6.52 8.52 7.17
CA GLY A 119 -6.38 7.17 7.70
C GLY A 119 -6.75 7.10 9.18
N LYS A 120 -7.59 6.12 9.53
CA LYS A 120 -7.92 5.77 10.92
C LYS A 120 -7.58 4.31 11.18
N THR A 121 -7.04 4.03 12.35
CA THR A 121 -6.60 2.70 12.79
C THR A 121 -7.53 2.06 13.83
N ASP A 122 -8.67 2.68 14.13
CA ASP A 122 -9.64 2.14 15.08
C ASP A 122 -10.58 1.15 14.40
N VAL A 123 -10.92 0.08 15.12
CA VAL A 123 -11.93 -0.88 14.69
C VAL A 123 -13.25 -0.15 14.44
N GLN A 124 -13.77 -0.26 13.23
CA GLN A 124 -14.98 0.43 12.85
C GLN A 124 -16.19 -0.20 13.53
N CYS A 125 -17.17 0.62 13.93
CA CYS A 125 -18.29 0.12 14.74
C CYS A 125 -19.24 -0.82 13.98
N TRP A 126 -19.27 -0.74 12.65
CA TRP A 126 -19.97 -1.68 11.76
C TRP A 126 -19.28 -3.04 11.63
N ASN A 127 -18.07 -3.22 12.20
CA ASN A 127 -17.34 -4.49 12.19
C ASN A 127 -18.02 -5.60 13.00
N SER A 128 -18.91 -5.28 13.95
CA SER A 128 -19.57 -6.28 14.78
C SER A 128 -20.93 -6.69 14.20
N LEU A 129 -21.23 -7.99 14.24
CA LEU A 129 -22.49 -8.58 13.79
C LEU A 129 -23.61 -8.56 14.86
N THR A 130 -23.38 -7.91 16.01
CA THR A 130 -24.31 -7.94 17.15
C THR A 130 -25.28 -6.76 17.10
N GLU A 131 -26.58 -6.99 17.27
CA GLU A 131 -27.60 -5.92 17.27
C GLU A 131 -27.28 -4.77 18.25
N LYS A 132 -26.74 -5.10 19.43
CA LYS A 132 -26.32 -4.14 20.45
C LYS A 132 -25.18 -3.21 19.99
N SER A 133 -24.24 -3.70 19.18
CA SER A 133 -23.12 -2.91 18.68
C SER A 133 -23.51 -2.04 17.49
N LEU A 134 -24.46 -2.48 16.65
CA LEU A 134 -25.07 -1.67 15.60
C LEU A 134 -25.82 -0.45 16.16
N ASN A 135 -26.62 -0.61 17.22
CA ASN A 135 -27.30 0.50 17.89
C ASN A 135 -26.30 1.51 18.48
N ASN A 136 -25.22 1.02 19.10
CA ASN A 136 -24.15 1.87 19.62
C ASN A 136 -23.36 2.57 18.49
N CYS A 137 -23.19 1.92 17.34
CA CYS A 137 -22.55 2.50 16.15
C CYS A 137 -23.40 3.64 15.58
N GLN A 138 -24.72 3.45 15.45
CA GLN A 138 -25.65 4.48 15.03
C GLN A 138 -25.60 5.71 15.95
N LEU A 139 -25.61 5.51 17.26
CA LEU A 139 -25.47 6.59 18.25
C LEU A 139 -24.13 7.34 18.11
N ARG A 140 -23.02 6.61 17.86
CA ARG A 140 -21.70 7.22 17.67
C ARG A 140 -21.63 8.04 16.38
N LEU A 141 -22.20 7.55 15.28
CA LEU A 141 -22.26 8.26 14.00
C LEU A 141 -23.07 9.56 14.11
N VAL A 142 -24.20 9.54 14.82
CA VAL A 142 -25.01 10.75 15.07
C VAL A 142 -24.21 11.78 15.89
N ASN A 143 -23.57 11.34 16.98
CA ASN A 143 -22.77 12.22 17.83
C ASN A 143 -21.54 12.80 17.11
N ASP A 144 -20.87 12.02 16.26
CA ASP A 144 -19.72 12.49 15.46
C ASP A 144 -20.15 13.55 14.43
N VAL A 145 -21.35 13.41 13.85
CA VAL A 145 -21.97 14.41 12.94
C VAL A 145 -22.37 15.69 13.70
N GLU A 146 -22.81 15.58 14.95
CA GLU A 146 -23.22 16.73 15.77
C GLU A 146 -22.04 17.44 16.46
N SER A 147 -20.89 16.77 16.64
CA SER A 147 -19.72 17.33 17.31
C SER A 147 -19.19 18.68 16.77
N PRO A 148 -19.14 18.97 15.44
CA PRO A 148 -18.78 20.31 14.96
C PRO A 148 -19.85 21.39 15.17
N VAL A 149 -21.12 21.00 15.41
CA VAL A 149 -22.24 21.93 15.64
C VAL A 149 -22.31 22.35 17.11
N LEU A 150 -21.96 21.45 18.02
CA LEU A 150 -22.05 21.66 19.47
C LEU A 150 -20.89 22.52 20.01
N LEU A 151 -19.73 22.55 19.35
CA LEU A 151 -18.64 23.49 19.71
C LEU A 151 -18.94 24.95 19.35
N LYS A 152 -19.91 25.21 18.46
CA LYS A 152 -20.37 26.58 18.15
C LYS A 152 -21.50 27.06 19.05
N ASN A 153 -22.24 26.15 19.68
CA ASN A 153 -23.37 26.48 20.55
C ASN A 153 -23.13 26.18 22.04
N GLY A 154 -22.01 25.53 22.38
CA GLY A 154 -21.71 24.99 23.70
C GLY A 154 -21.14 25.95 24.74
N ASP A 155 -20.72 27.17 24.37
CA ASP A 155 -20.31 28.18 25.35
C ASP A 155 -21.51 28.89 26.00
N VAL A 156 -22.74 28.58 25.59
CA VAL A 156 -23.96 29.19 26.12
C VAL A 156 -25.00 28.11 26.44
N LYS A 157 -24.72 27.23 27.41
CA LYS A 157 -25.68 26.85 28.47
C LYS A 157 -25.26 25.63 29.29
N ALA A 158 -25.44 25.82 30.61
CA ALA A 158 -25.85 24.82 31.58
C ALA A 158 -24.76 24.00 32.29
N THR A 159 -23.92 24.74 33.02
CA THR A 159 -23.75 24.49 34.46
C THR A 159 -25.10 24.56 35.18
N THR A 160 -25.93 23.51 35.18
CA THR A 160 -26.99 23.39 36.21
C THR A 160 -27.53 21.97 36.35
N ASN A 161 -27.43 21.46 37.59
CA ASN A 161 -28.26 20.42 38.21
C ASN A 161 -28.00 18.94 37.89
N HIS A 162 -27.27 18.27 38.78
CA HIS A 162 -27.84 17.17 39.55
C HIS A 162 -27.08 17.00 40.89
N LYS A 163 -27.58 17.70 41.91
CA LYS A 163 -27.41 17.40 43.34
C LYS A 163 -28.84 17.22 43.88
N GLN A 164 -29.03 16.30 44.84
CA GLN A 164 -30.30 15.84 45.47
C GLN A 164 -30.92 14.63 44.73
N ASN A 165 -31.22 13.46 45.32
CA ASN A 165 -31.49 12.98 46.70
C ASN A 165 -30.93 11.53 46.84
N GLY A 166 -30.59 10.94 47.99
CA GLY A 166 -31.11 11.14 49.36
C GLY A 166 -32.02 9.96 49.75
N THR A 167 -31.44 8.95 50.40
CA THR A 167 -32.00 8.01 51.40
C THR A 167 -33.52 7.93 51.62
N HIS A 168 -34.07 6.72 51.54
CA HIS A 168 -34.70 6.01 52.65
C HIS A 168 -34.88 4.52 52.32
#